data_AF-A0A2T4WQV8-F1
#
_entry.id   AF-A0A2T4WQV8-F1
#
_cell.length_a   1.000
_cell.length_b   1.000
_cell.length_c   1.000
_cell.angle_alpha   90.00
_cell.angle_beta   90.00
_cell.angle_gamma   90.00
#
_symmetry.space_group_name_H-M   'P 1'
#
loop_
_entity.id
_entity.type
_entity.pdbx_description
1 polymer ?
#
loop_
_entity_poly.entity_id
_entity_poly.type
_entity_poly.pdbx_seq_one_letter_code
_entity_poly.pdbx_strand_id
1 'polypeptide(L)'
;MKGVLHLELPKAFSMAVRPFQGREAQQLIEKAYHYQQRDLNPHFWKYVLVQMGEEDLAYDLLNKADSAMSSYTKFIKTIEQKSEAIDEVTLALSGIVLNPDILSIGDLNALAIRLKEDHLLVRYFDQLLTDKMFRENYLISLGCESETSLFLAILLGYRLKKKNPKALLCIGRHHFENFSLLNRLEAIKANGDLFKYIDAISYYDEAKADT
;
A
#
# COMPACT_ATOMS: atom_id res chain seq x y z
N MET A 1 -11.29 12.26 -20.55
CA MET A 1 -11.04 10.81 -20.30
C MET A 1 -10.91 10.62 -18.80
N LYS A 2 -11.58 9.63 -18.20
CA LYS A 2 -11.47 9.38 -16.74
C LYS A 2 -10.26 8.48 -16.49
N GLY A 3 -9.32 8.92 -15.66
CA GLY A 3 -8.15 8.14 -15.27
C GLY A 3 -8.47 7.14 -14.16
N VAL A 4 -7.99 5.91 -14.32
CA VAL A 4 -8.02 4.84 -13.32
C VAL A 4 -6.57 4.49 -12.98
N LEU A 5 -6.24 4.55 -11.70
CA LEU A 5 -4.95 4.17 -11.16
C LEU A 5 -5.10 2.98 -10.24
N HIS A 6 -4.50 1.85 -10.59
CA HIS A 6 -4.37 0.70 -9.70
C HIS A 6 -3.02 0.74 -8.98
N LEU A 7 -3.05 0.62 -7.66
CA LEU A 7 -1.86 0.61 -6.82
C LEU A 7 -1.75 -0.73 -6.09
N GLU A 8 -0.58 -1.33 -6.21
CA GLU A 8 -0.14 -2.40 -5.30
C GLU A 8 0.46 -1.74 -4.07
N LEU A 9 -0.06 -2.05 -2.89
CA LEU A 9 0.44 -1.48 -1.64
C LEU A 9 1.80 -2.09 -1.27
N PRO A 10 2.64 -1.34 -0.54
CA PRO A 10 3.93 -1.86 -0.07
C PRO A 10 3.76 -3.14 0.77
N LYS A 11 4.65 -4.11 0.56
CA LYS A 11 4.59 -5.44 1.18
C LYS A 11 5.99 -5.92 1.63
N ALA A 12 6.27 -7.22 1.49
CA ALA A 12 7.61 -7.79 1.59
C ALA A 12 8.60 -7.13 0.62
N PHE A 13 9.88 -7.09 0.99
CA PHE A 13 10.92 -6.73 0.03
C PHE A 13 11.06 -7.86 -1.01
N SER A 14 10.27 -7.77 -2.08
CA SER A 14 10.29 -8.70 -3.20
C SER A 14 10.75 -7.96 -4.46
N MET A 15 11.87 -8.38 -5.05
CA MET A 15 12.33 -7.82 -6.33
C MET A 15 11.56 -8.38 -7.54
N ALA A 16 10.58 -9.25 -7.32
CA ALA A 16 9.74 -9.84 -8.37
C ALA A 16 8.36 -9.17 -8.38
N VAL A 17 8.25 -8.06 -9.11
CA VAL A 17 6.94 -7.49 -9.47
C VAL A 17 6.37 -8.38 -10.58
N ARG A 18 5.48 -9.31 -10.25
CA ARG A 18 4.67 -9.93 -11.31
C ARG A 18 3.69 -8.87 -11.80
N PRO A 19 3.69 -8.48 -13.08
CA PRO A 19 2.68 -7.56 -13.60
C PRO A 19 1.30 -8.19 -13.40
N PHE A 20 0.32 -7.36 -13.02
CA PHE A 20 -1.06 -7.82 -12.81
C PHE A 20 -1.73 -8.13 -14.15
N GLN A 21 -2.78 -8.94 -14.07
CA GLN A 21 -3.45 -9.62 -15.17
C GLN A 21 -3.91 -8.63 -16.26
N GLY A 22 -3.43 -8.85 -17.50
CA GLY A 22 -3.64 -7.93 -18.61
C GLY A 22 -5.08 -7.86 -19.13
N ARG A 23 -5.94 -8.82 -18.76
CA ARG A 23 -7.29 -8.95 -19.33
C ARG A 23 -8.25 -7.88 -18.79
N GLU A 24 -8.17 -7.57 -17.50
CA GLU A 24 -9.00 -6.57 -16.82
C GLU A 24 -8.57 -5.16 -17.21
N ALA A 25 -7.26 -4.92 -17.32
CA ALA A 25 -6.70 -3.67 -17.83
C ALA A 25 -7.16 -3.38 -19.26
N GLN A 26 -7.20 -4.41 -20.12
CA GLN A 26 -7.66 -4.29 -21.50
C GLN A 26 -9.15 -3.90 -21.59
N GLN A 27 -10.01 -4.45 -20.73
CA GLN A 27 -11.43 -4.07 -20.67
C GLN A 27 -11.65 -2.61 -20.26
N LEU A 28 -10.79 -2.05 -19.42
CA LEU A 28 -10.86 -0.63 -19.04
C LEU A 28 -10.47 0.27 -20.22
N ILE A 29 -9.44 -0.11 -20.97
CA ILE A 29 -9.01 0.61 -22.18
C ILE A 29 -10.11 0.59 -23.25
N GLU A 30 -10.75 -0.57 -23.47
CA GLU A 30 -11.89 -0.73 -24.39
C GLU A 30 -13.10 0.15 -24.00
N LYS A 31 -13.27 0.44 -22.70
CA LYS A 31 -14.28 1.37 -22.18
C LYS A 31 -13.84 2.85 -22.16
N ALA A 32 -12.75 3.18 -22.86
CA ALA A 32 -12.16 4.53 -22.95
C ALA A 32 -11.71 5.12 -21.60
N TYR A 33 -11.34 4.27 -20.64
CA TYR A 33 -10.61 4.70 -19.45
C TYR A 33 -9.11 4.70 -19.73
N HIS A 34 -8.41 5.70 -19.19
CA HIS A 34 -6.97 5.66 -19.14
C HIS A 34 -6.56 4.86 -17.90
N TYR A 35 -5.98 3.68 -18.09
CA TYR A 35 -5.57 2.80 -17.02
C TYR A 35 -4.07 2.89 -16.78
N GLN A 36 -3.68 3.07 -15.52
CA GLN A 36 -2.31 2.97 -15.07
C GLN A 36 -2.22 2.02 -13.89
N GLN A 37 -1.15 1.26 -13.83
CA GLN A 37 -0.81 0.45 -12.68
C GLN A 37 0.55 0.85 -12.13
N ARG A 38 0.67 0.92 -10.80
CA ARG A 38 1.95 1.10 -10.13
C ARG A 38 2.11 0.10 -8.99
N ASP A 39 3.30 -0.48 -8.94
CA ASP A 39 3.78 -1.13 -7.74
C ASP A 39 4.48 -0.10 -6.85
N LEU A 40 3.92 0.14 -5.66
CA LEU A 40 4.51 1.07 -4.69
C LEU A 40 5.67 0.44 -3.90
N ASN A 41 5.87 -0.87 -3.99
CA ASN A 41 6.84 -1.59 -3.19
C ASN A 41 8.30 -1.13 -3.44
N PRO A 42 8.80 -1.02 -4.69
CA PRO A 42 10.15 -0.49 -4.93
C PRO A 42 10.32 0.96 -4.45
N HIS A 43 9.27 1.78 -4.63
CA HIS A 43 9.29 3.19 -4.24
C HIS A 43 9.31 3.35 -2.72
N PHE A 44 8.54 2.53 -2.01
CA PHE A 44 8.53 2.49 -0.55
C PHE A 44 9.90 2.10 0.01
N TRP A 45 10.49 0.99 -0.45
CA TRP A 45 11.78 0.55 0.05
C TRP A 45 12.91 1.54 -0.28
N LYS A 46 12.85 2.21 -1.44
CA LYS A 46 13.74 3.34 -1.74
C LYS A 46 13.62 4.43 -0.67
N TYR A 47 12.39 4.84 -0.37
CA TYR A 47 12.12 5.88 0.61
C TYR A 47 12.65 5.50 2.00
N VAL A 48 12.38 4.27 2.46
CA VAL A 48 12.89 3.76 3.75
C VAL A 48 14.42 3.87 3.81
N LEU A 49 15.12 3.36 2.81
CA LEU A 49 16.59 3.36 2.79
C LEU A 49 17.17 4.77 2.80
N VAL A 50 16.57 5.70 2.06
CA VAL A 50 16.96 7.12 2.11
C VAL A 50 16.75 7.69 3.52
N GLN A 51 15.63 7.41 4.17
CA GLN A 51 15.40 7.86 5.56
C GLN A 51 16.39 7.24 6.56
N MET A 52 16.96 6.08 6.25
CA MET A 52 18.02 5.43 7.04
C MET A 52 19.44 5.94 6.73
N GLY A 53 19.59 6.88 5.78
CA GLY A 53 20.89 7.39 5.32
C GLY A 53 21.62 6.46 4.34
N GLU A 54 20.92 5.54 3.69
CA GLU A 54 21.47 4.49 2.83
C GLU A 54 21.13 4.72 1.34
N GLU A 55 21.36 5.95 0.85
CA GLU A 55 20.99 6.36 -0.51
C GLU A 55 21.68 5.52 -1.60
N ASP A 56 22.98 5.24 -1.42
CA ASP A 56 23.76 4.41 -2.35
C ASP A 56 23.21 2.98 -2.43
N LEU A 57 22.81 2.42 -1.29
CA LEU A 57 22.21 1.09 -1.23
C LEU A 57 20.84 1.07 -1.89
N ALA A 58 20.03 2.13 -1.71
CA ALA A 58 18.75 2.29 -2.39
C ALA A 58 18.94 2.38 -3.92
N TYR A 59 19.99 3.07 -4.38
CA TYR A 59 20.33 3.15 -5.79
C TYR A 59 20.77 1.80 -6.35
N ASP A 60 21.66 1.09 -5.66
CA ASP A 60 22.20 -0.19 -6.11
C ASP A 60 21.12 -1.29 -6.17
N LEU A 61 20.30 -1.44 -5.14
CA LEU A 61 19.26 -2.48 -5.09
C LEU A 61 18.17 -2.31 -6.16
N LEU A 62 17.81 -1.06 -6.48
CA LEU A 62 16.66 -0.78 -7.33
C LEU A 62 17.04 -0.46 -8.78
N ASN A 63 18.31 -0.16 -9.06
CA ASN A 63 18.77 0.23 -10.41
C ASN A 63 19.92 -0.61 -10.96
N LYS A 64 20.59 -1.47 -10.18
CA LYS A 64 21.67 -2.35 -10.67
C LYS A 64 21.34 -3.81 -10.42
N ALA A 65 20.93 -4.52 -11.48
CA ALA A 65 20.61 -5.95 -11.42
C ALA A 65 21.85 -6.83 -11.08
N ASP A 66 23.06 -6.37 -11.36
CA ASP A 66 24.27 -7.20 -11.35
C ASP A 66 25.10 -7.17 -10.04
N SER A 67 24.75 -6.33 -9.04
CA SER A 67 25.44 -6.27 -7.74
C SER A 67 24.67 -6.98 -6.60
N ALA A 68 23.75 -7.86 -6.98
CA ALA A 68 22.62 -8.28 -6.14
C ALA A 68 23.03 -8.91 -4.79
N MET A 69 24.06 -9.75 -4.72
CA MET A 69 24.27 -10.56 -3.50
C MET A 69 24.86 -9.77 -2.32
N SER A 70 25.90 -8.95 -2.56
CA SER A 70 26.52 -8.13 -1.50
C SER A 70 25.61 -6.98 -1.07
N SER A 71 24.93 -6.35 -2.04
CA SER A 71 23.94 -5.29 -1.79
C SER A 71 22.74 -5.83 -1.00
N TYR A 72 22.24 -7.02 -1.36
CA TYR A 72 21.16 -7.68 -0.63
C TYR A 72 21.57 -8.06 0.80
N THR A 73 22.80 -8.58 0.98
CA THR A 73 23.32 -8.89 2.33
C THR A 73 23.46 -7.63 3.19
N LYS A 74 23.95 -6.52 2.60
CA LYS A 74 24.03 -5.23 3.29
C LYS A 74 22.64 -4.74 3.68
N PHE A 75 21.67 -4.85 2.77
CA PHE A 75 20.27 -4.50 3.02
C PHE A 75 19.64 -5.25 4.18
N ILE A 76 19.77 -6.58 4.21
CA ILE A 76 19.26 -7.39 5.32
C ILE A 76 19.80 -6.86 6.65
N LYS A 77 21.12 -6.70 6.74
CA LYS A 77 21.77 -6.20 7.96
C LYS A 77 21.29 -4.80 8.35
N THR A 78 21.14 -3.90 7.37
CA THR A 78 20.64 -2.55 7.59
C THR A 78 19.21 -2.57 8.16
N ILE A 79 18.30 -3.35 7.54
CA ILE A 79 16.91 -3.45 8.01
C ILE A 79 16.85 -4.07 9.41
N GLU A 80 17.57 -5.17 9.65
CA GLU A 80 17.60 -5.81 10.96
C GLU A 80 18.13 -4.87 12.06
N GLN A 81 19.19 -4.11 11.77
CA GLN A 81 19.81 -3.20 12.75
C GLN A 81 19.02 -1.91 12.97
N LYS A 82 18.35 -1.39 11.94
CA LYS A 82 17.70 -0.07 11.97
C LYS A 82 16.17 -0.13 12.02
N SER A 83 15.56 -1.32 11.94
CA SER A 83 14.10 -1.48 12.00
C SER A 83 13.50 -1.01 13.33
N GLU A 84 14.20 -1.21 14.46
CA GLU A 84 13.76 -0.73 15.77
C GLU A 84 13.76 0.81 15.88
N ALA A 85 14.48 1.52 15.01
CA ALA A 85 14.58 2.97 15.02
C ALA A 85 13.41 3.68 14.29
N ILE A 86 12.43 2.91 13.78
CA ILE A 86 11.30 3.45 13.02
C ILE A 86 10.02 3.23 13.84
N ASP A 87 9.62 4.30 14.52
CA ASP A 87 8.42 4.44 15.36
C ASP A 87 7.30 3.43 15.05
N GLU A 88 7.04 2.51 15.99
CA GLU A 88 5.87 1.61 16.06
C GLU A 88 5.59 0.70 14.86
N VAL A 89 6.47 0.67 13.86
CA VAL A 89 6.39 -0.21 12.69
C VAL A 89 7.66 -1.04 12.59
N THR A 90 7.53 -2.35 12.77
CA THR A 90 8.63 -3.27 12.52
C THR A 90 8.75 -3.50 11.01
N LEU A 91 9.85 -3.03 10.42
CA LEU A 91 10.19 -3.38 9.06
C LEU A 91 10.98 -4.69 9.05
N ALA A 92 10.45 -5.69 8.38
CA ALA A 92 11.11 -6.97 8.15
C ALA A 92 11.24 -7.24 6.65
N LEU A 93 12.14 -8.15 6.27
CA LEU A 93 12.23 -8.62 4.88
C LEU A 93 10.92 -9.26 4.41
N SER A 94 10.22 -9.93 5.34
CA SER A 94 8.88 -10.49 5.14
C SER A 94 7.79 -9.41 4.97
N GLY A 95 8.12 -8.14 5.21
CA GLY A 95 7.27 -6.99 4.93
C GLY A 95 7.10 -6.06 6.11
N ILE A 96 6.11 -5.19 5.96
CA ILE A 96 5.71 -4.24 6.99
C ILE A 96 4.91 -5.02 8.03
N VAL A 97 5.43 -5.10 9.25
CA VAL A 97 4.73 -5.69 10.38
C VAL A 97 4.25 -4.56 11.27
N LEU A 98 2.93 -4.38 11.31
CA LEU A 98 2.29 -3.43 12.20
C LEU A 98 2.10 -4.07 13.57
N ASN A 99 2.27 -3.28 14.63
CA ASN A 99 1.94 -3.73 15.98
C ASN A 99 0.45 -4.16 16.02
N PRO A 100 0.11 -5.34 16.57
CA PRO A 100 -1.27 -5.80 16.72
C PRO A 100 -2.20 -4.77 17.36
N ASP A 101 -1.69 -3.96 18.29
CA ASP A 101 -2.48 -2.90 18.93
C ASP A 101 -2.97 -1.87 17.91
N ILE A 102 -2.14 -1.54 16.90
CA ILE A 102 -2.50 -0.63 15.81
C ILE A 102 -3.59 -1.22 14.92
N LEU A 103 -3.52 -2.53 14.64
CA LEU A 103 -4.53 -3.25 13.87
C LEU A 103 -5.87 -3.37 14.61
N SER A 104 -5.85 -3.27 15.94
CA SER A 104 -7.05 -3.29 16.78
C SER A 104 -7.78 -1.95 16.89
N ILE A 105 -7.16 -0.85 16.42
CA ILE A 105 -7.76 0.48 16.48
C ILE A 105 -8.93 0.57 15.49
N GLY A 106 -10.15 0.63 16.02
CA GLY A 106 -11.39 0.84 15.24
C GLY A 106 -11.71 2.30 14.92
N ASP A 107 -11.10 3.25 15.64
CA ASP A 107 -11.38 4.68 15.54
C ASP A 107 -10.31 5.42 14.71
N LEU A 108 -10.75 6.17 13.70
CA LEU A 108 -9.87 6.94 12.82
C LEU A 108 -9.11 8.08 13.50
N ASN A 109 -9.73 8.76 14.46
CA ASN A 109 -9.08 9.79 15.25
C ASN A 109 -8.04 9.16 16.15
N ALA A 110 -8.34 8.03 16.78
CA ALA A 110 -7.34 7.27 17.55
C ALA A 110 -6.18 6.81 16.66
N LEU A 111 -6.48 6.36 15.45
CA LEU A 111 -5.48 5.97 14.47
C LEU A 111 -4.61 7.16 14.02
N ALA A 112 -5.23 8.30 13.73
CA ALA A 112 -4.54 9.52 13.33
C ALA A 112 -3.74 10.16 14.48
N ILE A 113 -4.16 9.97 15.73
CA ILE A 113 -3.40 10.39 16.92
C ILE A 113 -2.19 9.48 17.12
N ARG A 114 -2.35 8.16 16.90
CA ARG A 114 -1.26 7.18 17.05
C ARG A 114 -0.21 7.36 15.95
N LEU A 115 -0.66 7.52 14.71
CA LEU A 115 0.19 7.83 13.56
C LEU A 115 0.43 9.33 13.48
N LYS A 116 1.33 9.84 14.34
CA LYS A 116 1.80 11.23 14.33
C LYS A 116 2.20 11.68 12.92
N GLU A 117 2.17 12.98 12.65
CA GLU A 117 2.48 13.52 11.31
C GLU A 117 3.91 13.19 10.82
N ASP A 118 4.84 12.98 11.75
CA ASP A 118 6.22 12.59 11.49
C ASP A 118 6.42 11.08 11.27
N HIS A 119 5.39 10.27 11.50
CA HIS A 119 5.45 8.82 11.32
C HIS A 119 5.82 8.45 9.87
N LEU A 120 6.72 7.47 9.72
CA LEU A 120 7.32 7.09 8.44
C LEU A 120 6.28 6.84 7.33
N LEU A 121 5.25 6.04 7.61
CA LEU A 121 4.18 5.72 6.66
C LEU A 121 3.35 6.97 6.26
N VAL A 122 3.14 7.89 7.20
CA VAL A 122 2.38 9.13 6.95
C VAL A 122 3.18 10.02 6.01
N ARG A 123 4.46 10.26 6.33
CA ARG A 123 5.37 11.04 5.48
C ARG A 123 5.53 10.43 4.08
N TYR A 124 5.65 9.10 4.00
CA TYR A 124 5.72 8.38 2.74
C TYR A 124 4.49 8.63 1.86
N PHE A 125 3.28 8.39 2.40
CA PHE A 125 2.06 8.60 1.63
C PHE A 125 1.83 10.07 1.31
N ASP A 126 2.21 10.99 2.19
CA ASP A 126 2.12 12.41 1.90
C ASP A 126 2.99 12.84 0.74
N GLN A 127 4.23 12.35 0.69
CA GLN A 127 5.14 12.57 -0.43
C GLN A 127 4.61 11.93 -1.71
N LEU A 128 4.14 10.67 -1.63
CA LEU A 128 3.56 9.95 -2.76
C LEU A 128 2.38 10.72 -3.39
N LEU A 129 1.49 11.26 -2.56
CA LEU A 129 0.33 12.04 -2.99
C LEU A 129 0.67 13.41 -3.60
N THR A 130 1.93 13.85 -3.57
CA THR A 130 2.36 15.05 -4.31
C THR A 130 2.54 14.78 -5.81
N ASP A 131 2.67 13.51 -6.21
CA ASP A 131 2.82 13.12 -7.60
C ASP A 131 1.57 13.51 -8.40
N LYS A 132 1.81 14.06 -9.58
CA LYS A 132 0.79 14.51 -10.53
C LYS A 132 -0.22 13.40 -10.83
N MET A 133 0.20 12.14 -10.85
CA MET A 133 -0.69 11.01 -11.13
C MET A 133 -1.87 10.88 -10.15
N PHE A 134 -1.71 11.28 -8.88
CA PHE A 134 -2.81 11.23 -7.89
C PHE A 134 -3.80 12.38 -8.04
N ARG A 135 -3.41 13.45 -8.74
CA ARG A 135 -4.29 14.59 -9.06
C ARG A 135 -5.11 14.34 -10.32
N GLU A 136 -4.59 13.54 -11.25
CA GLU A 136 -5.18 13.34 -12.57
C GLU A 136 -6.09 12.11 -12.67
N ASN A 137 -5.98 11.17 -11.73
CA ASN A 137 -6.84 9.99 -11.69
C ASN A 137 -8.09 10.24 -10.85
N TYR A 138 -9.23 9.84 -11.42
CA TYR A 138 -10.55 9.96 -10.79
C TYR A 138 -10.84 8.78 -9.87
N LEU A 139 -10.39 7.59 -10.24
CA LEU A 139 -10.53 6.36 -9.48
C LEU A 139 -9.14 5.82 -9.14
N ILE A 140 -8.92 5.55 -7.85
CA ILE A 140 -7.76 4.86 -7.33
C ILE A 140 -8.25 3.51 -6.80
N SER A 141 -7.70 2.43 -7.32
CA SER A 141 -7.97 1.06 -6.89
C SER A 141 -6.77 0.55 -6.10
N LEU A 142 -7.00 -0.06 -4.94
CA LEU A 142 -5.97 -0.67 -4.11
C LEU A 142 -6.25 -2.16 -3.97
N GLY A 143 -5.25 -2.97 -4.24
CA GLY A 143 -5.31 -4.39 -3.94
C GLY A 143 -4.81 -4.67 -2.51
N CYS A 144 -5.57 -5.49 -1.79
CA CYS A 144 -5.28 -5.91 -0.41
C CYS A 144 -5.05 -7.42 -0.35
N GLU A 145 -4.01 -7.83 0.36
CA GLU A 145 -3.56 -9.22 0.56
C GLU A 145 -3.43 -9.62 2.03
N SER A 146 -3.59 -8.67 2.95
CA SER A 146 -3.40 -8.85 4.39
C SER A 146 -4.05 -7.74 5.21
N GLU A 147 -4.13 -7.91 6.53
CA GLU A 147 -4.55 -6.85 7.45
C GLU A 147 -3.66 -5.62 7.37
N THR A 148 -2.35 -5.80 7.24
CA THR A 148 -1.41 -4.70 7.00
C THR A 148 -1.78 -3.93 5.73
N SER A 149 -2.03 -4.62 4.61
CA SER A 149 -2.40 -3.93 3.37
C SER A 149 -3.73 -3.20 3.49
N LEU A 150 -4.72 -3.77 4.19
CA LEU A 150 -6.00 -3.10 4.44
C LEU A 150 -5.80 -1.83 5.28
N PHE A 151 -4.97 -1.90 6.31
CA PHE A 151 -4.60 -0.75 7.11
C PHE A 151 -3.92 0.35 6.28
N LEU A 152 -2.92 -0.02 5.47
CA LEU A 152 -2.22 0.90 4.57
C LEU A 152 -3.20 1.54 3.57
N ALA A 153 -4.18 0.77 3.08
CA ALA A 153 -5.23 1.26 2.19
C ALA A 153 -6.08 2.35 2.85
N ILE A 154 -6.49 2.11 4.10
CA ILE A 154 -7.29 3.08 4.88
C ILE A 154 -6.47 4.33 5.19
N LEU A 155 -5.20 4.17 5.59
CA LEU A 155 -4.30 5.30 5.84
C LEU A 155 -4.11 6.16 4.59
N LEU A 156 -3.79 5.53 3.46
CA LEU A 156 -3.68 6.21 2.18
C LEU A 156 -4.99 6.91 1.80
N GLY A 157 -6.13 6.25 1.99
CA GLY A 157 -7.44 6.82 1.72
C GLY A 157 -7.76 8.06 2.54
N TYR A 158 -7.49 8.03 3.84
CA TYR A 158 -7.62 9.20 4.70
C TYR A 158 -6.77 10.38 4.21
N ARG A 159 -5.48 10.14 3.90
CA ARG A 159 -4.57 11.18 3.40
C ARG A 159 -5.01 11.69 2.02
N LEU A 160 -5.42 10.79 1.13
CA LEU A 160 -5.92 11.12 -0.21
C LEU A 160 -7.14 12.02 -0.10
N LYS A 161 -8.14 11.69 0.71
CA LYS A 161 -9.37 12.47 0.84
C LYS A 161 -9.13 13.86 1.41
N LYS A 162 -8.11 14.04 2.25
CA LYS A 162 -7.66 15.38 2.70
C LYS A 162 -7.09 16.23 1.56
N LYS A 163 -6.32 15.64 0.64
CA LYS A 163 -5.62 16.36 -0.44
C LYS A 163 -6.43 16.47 -1.74
N ASN A 164 -7.22 15.45 -2.05
CA ASN A 164 -8.06 15.33 -3.23
C ASN A 164 -9.43 14.72 -2.86
N PRO A 165 -10.35 15.51 -2.28
CA PRO A 165 -11.66 15.02 -1.83
C PRO A 165 -12.52 14.39 -2.94
N LYS A 166 -12.24 14.70 -4.21
CA LYS A 166 -13.01 14.24 -5.37
C LYS A 166 -12.53 12.89 -5.93
N ALA A 167 -11.34 12.43 -5.55
CA ALA A 167 -10.88 11.11 -5.96
C ALA A 167 -11.74 10.02 -5.32
N LEU A 168 -12.14 9.03 -6.10
CA LEU A 168 -12.76 7.81 -5.60
C LEU A 168 -11.69 6.79 -5.24
N LEU A 169 -11.83 6.14 -4.09
CA LEU A 169 -10.97 5.07 -3.64
C LEU A 169 -11.76 3.76 -3.59
N CYS A 170 -11.28 2.76 -4.31
CA CYS A 170 -11.79 1.41 -4.31
C CYS A 170 -10.75 0.48 -3.70
N ILE A 171 -11.18 -0.50 -2.91
CA ILE A 171 -10.30 -1.59 -2.45
C ILE A 171 -10.83 -2.93 -2.96
N GLY A 172 -9.93 -3.85 -3.26
CA GLY A 172 -10.26 -5.21 -3.66
C GLY A 172 -9.24 -6.21 -3.14
N ARG A 173 -9.58 -7.50 -3.17
CA ARG A 173 -8.67 -8.58 -2.79
C ARG A 173 -7.76 -8.97 -3.95
N HIS A 174 -6.51 -9.31 -3.68
CA HIS A 174 -5.69 -10.07 -4.63
C HIS A 174 -6.15 -11.53 -4.69
N HIS A 175 -6.40 -12.05 -5.90
CA HIS A 175 -6.90 -13.41 -6.13
C HIS A 175 -6.05 -14.52 -5.48
N PHE A 176 -4.76 -14.29 -5.22
CA PHE A 176 -3.79 -15.33 -4.87
C PHE A 176 -3.56 -15.53 -3.36
N GLU A 177 -4.29 -14.83 -2.48
CA GLU A 177 -3.91 -14.71 -1.07
C GLU A 177 -5.00 -15.26 -0.12
N ASN A 178 -4.57 -15.92 0.97
CA ASN A 178 -5.42 -16.49 2.03
C ASN A 178 -5.96 -15.41 2.99
N PHE A 179 -6.36 -14.28 2.44
CA PHE A 179 -6.96 -13.16 3.16
C PHE A 179 -8.42 -13.06 2.75
N SER A 180 -9.32 -12.86 3.71
CA SER A 180 -10.72 -12.54 3.44
C SER A 180 -10.98 -11.10 3.84
N LEU A 181 -11.20 -10.27 2.83
CA LEU A 181 -11.63 -8.90 3.02
C LEU A 181 -13.03 -8.88 3.64
N LEU A 182 -13.92 -9.80 3.23
CA LEU A 182 -15.31 -9.87 3.71
C LEU A 182 -15.41 -10.07 5.23
N ASN A 183 -14.68 -11.03 5.80
CA ASN A 183 -14.69 -11.31 7.23
C ASN A 183 -14.13 -10.14 8.08
N ARG A 184 -13.15 -9.42 7.55
CA ARG A 184 -12.57 -8.24 8.21
C ARG A 184 -13.44 -7.01 8.08
N LEU A 185 -14.20 -6.91 6.99
CA LEU A 185 -15.11 -5.82 6.73
C LEU A 185 -16.25 -5.76 7.73
N GLU A 186 -16.82 -6.90 8.12
CA GLU A 186 -17.87 -6.97 9.15
C GLU A 186 -17.34 -6.49 10.50
N ALA A 187 -16.16 -6.95 10.89
CA ALA A 187 -15.50 -6.54 12.14
C ALA A 187 -15.18 -5.04 12.14
N ILE A 188 -14.76 -4.46 11.01
CA ILE A 188 -14.42 -3.04 10.91
C ILE A 188 -15.67 -2.16 10.70
N LYS A 189 -16.69 -2.63 9.97
CA LYS A 189 -18.01 -1.95 9.87
C LYS A 189 -18.68 -1.82 11.23
N ALA A 190 -18.56 -2.84 12.07
CA ALA A 190 -19.01 -2.79 13.47
C ALA A 190 -18.26 -1.74 14.31
N ASN A 191 -17.07 -1.31 13.87
CA ASN A 191 -16.21 -0.32 14.54
C ASN A 191 -16.22 1.07 13.89
N GLY A 192 -17.03 1.27 12.85
CA GLY A 192 -17.69 2.54 12.54
C GLY A 192 -16.84 3.82 12.47
N ASP A 193 -15.81 3.88 11.61
CA ASP A 193 -15.35 5.14 11.03
C ASP A 193 -14.33 4.95 9.89
N LEU A 194 -13.46 3.94 9.99
CA LEU A 194 -12.32 3.68 9.09
C LEU A 194 -12.66 3.60 7.59
N PHE A 195 -13.82 3.04 7.24
CA PHE A 195 -14.22 2.87 5.84
C PHE A 195 -14.85 4.10 5.20
N LYS A 196 -15.07 5.20 5.92
CA LYS A 196 -15.69 6.41 5.33
C LYS A 196 -14.87 7.06 4.21
N TYR A 197 -13.60 6.67 4.08
CA TYR A 197 -12.71 7.13 3.01
C TYR A 197 -12.59 6.15 1.84
N ILE A 198 -13.25 4.99 1.93
CA ILE A 198 -13.32 3.99 0.87
C ILE A 198 -14.71 4.10 0.21
N ASP A 199 -14.73 4.47 -1.07
CA ASP A 199 -15.98 4.68 -1.80
C ASP A 199 -16.57 3.37 -2.37
N ALA A 200 -15.72 2.36 -2.61
CA ALA A 200 -16.14 1.09 -3.17
C ALA A 200 -15.27 -0.08 -2.73
N ILE A 201 -15.86 -1.28 -2.70
CA ILE A 201 -15.19 -2.52 -2.31
C ILE A 201 -15.56 -3.60 -3.33
N SER A 202 -14.54 -4.26 -3.90
CA SER A 202 -14.71 -5.34 -4.89
C SER A 202 -14.66 -6.71 -4.22
N TYR A 203 -15.75 -7.48 -4.34
CA TYR A 203 -15.94 -8.79 -3.68
C TYR A 203 -15.90 -9.99 -4.63
N TYR A 204 -15.57 -9.78 -5.91
CA TYR A 204 -15.95 -10.70 -7.00
C TYR A 204 -15.36 -12.12 -6.89
N ASP A 205 -14.21 -12.29 -6.23
CA ASP A 205 -13.56 -13.60 -6.05
C ASP A 205 -13.89 -14.29 -4.72
N GLU A 206 -14.31 -13.56 -3.67
CA GLU A 206 -14.71 -14.19 -2.39
C GLU A 206 -16.13 -14.77 -2.49
N ALA A 207 -17.05 -14.04 -3.12
CA ALA A 207 -18.45 -14.48 -3.24
C ALA A 207 -18.65 -15.74 -4.11
N LYS A 208 -17.67 -16.11 -4.95
CA LYS A 208 -17.69 -17.33 -5.77
C LYS A 208 -17.07 -18.55 -5.08
N ALA A 209 -16.32 -18.35 -4.00
CA ALA A 209 -15.77 -19.45 -3.21
C ALA A 209 -16.79 -20.06 -2.24
N ASP A 210 -17.87 -19.31 -1.94
CA ASP A 210 -19.00 -19.73 -1.09
C ASP A 210 -20.19 -20.32 -1.88
N THR A 211 -20.02 -20.59 -3.18
CA THR A 211 -21.02 -21.25 -4.07
C THR A 211 -20.44 -22.48 -4.73
#